data_AF-A0A7V8ATG8-F1
#
_entry.id   AF-A0A7V8ATG8-F1
#
_cell.length_a   1.000
_cell.length_b   1.000
_cell.length_c   1.000
_cell.angle_alpha   90.00
_cell.angle_beta   90.00
_cell.angle_gamma   90.00
#
_symmetry.space_group_name_H-M   'P 1'
#
loop_
_entity.id
_entity.type
_entity.pdbx_description
1 polymer ?
#
loop_
_entity_poly.entity_id
_entity_poly.type
_entity_poly.pdbx_seq_one_letter_code
_entity_poly.pdbx_strand_id
1 'polypeptide(L)'
;MRMLLRCCAVMSLVALLAIPVVAGADEPENYSRDAEYAEDAPPMIPHRIEDTSNGEYCLGCHRTGLHGAPLSPHAVRLSCTGCHAQGEIREMKREKKEKEKKKKK
;
A
#
# COMPACT_ATOMS: atom_id res chain seq x y z
N MET A 1 -42.24 -17.04 -37.76
CA MET A 1 -40.80 -16.72 -37.90
C MET A 1 -40.36 -15.48 -37.12
N ARG A 2 -41.01 -14.33 -37.23
CA ARG A 2 -40.67 -13.10 -36.44
C ARG A 2 -40.68 -13.29 -34.92
N MET A 3 -41.55 -14.15 -34.39
CA MET A 3 -41.67 -14.40 -32.95
C MET A 3 -40.53 -15.30 -32.41
N LEU A 4 -40.12 -16.31 -33.18
CA LEU A 4 -38.96 -17.17 -32.88
C LEU A 4 -37.65 -16.35 -32.87
N LEU A 5 -37.50 -15.43 -33.82
CA LEU A 5 -36.32 -14.56 -33.90
C LEU A 5 -36.22 -13.60 -32.70
N ARG A 6 -37.36 -13.16 -32.16
CA ARG A 6 -37.42 -12.32 -30.95
C ARG A 6 -37.09 -13.09 -29.68
N CYS A 7 -37.56 -14.34 -29.55
CA CYS A 7 -37.22 -15.18 -28.39
C CYS A 7 -35.72 -15.50 -28.34
N CYS A 8 -35.09 -15.81 -29.48
CA CYS A 8 -33.64 -16.03 -29.52
C CYS A 8 -32.85 -14.77 -29.11
N ALA A 9 -33.25 -13.59 -29.60
CA ALA A 9 -32.60 -12.33 -29.24
C ALA A 9 -32.71 -12.01 -27.73
N VAL A 10 -33.87 -12.26 -27.12
CA VAL A 10 -34.09 -12.03 -25.68
C VAL A 10 -33.29 -13.02 -24.83
N MET A 11 -33.24 -14.30 -25.22
CA MET A 11 -32.45 -15.31 -24.50
C MET A 11 -30.94 -15.05 -24.57
N SER A 12 -30.44 -14.57 -25.72
CA SER A 12 -29.04 -14.15 -25.86
C SER A 12 -28.72 -12.92 -25.00
N LEU A 13 -29.64 -11.95 -24.90
CA LEU A 13 -29.47 -10.76 -24.07
C LEU A 13 -29.47 -11.10 -22.57
N VAL A 14 -30.34 -12.01 -22.14
CA VAL A 14 -30.40 -12.48 -20.75
C VAL A 14 -29.14 -13.28 -20.39
N ALA A 15 -28.65 -14.12 -21.29
CA ALA A 15 -27.39 -14.83 -21.10
C ALA A 15 -26.21 -13.86 -20.96
N LEU A 16 -26.11 -12.84 -21.82
CA LEU A 16 -25.08 -11.79 -21.74
C LEU A 16 -25.11 -11.00 -20.44
N LEU A 17 -26.31 -10.73 -19.90
CA LEU A 17 -26.48 -10.02 -18.62
C LEU A 17 -26.16 -10.89 -17.40
N ALA A 18 -26.18 -12.22 -17.51
CA ALA A 18 -25.87 -13.14 -16.41
C ALA A 18 -24.36 -13.43 -16.25
N ILE A 19 -23.56 -13.20 -17.30
CA ILE A 19 -22.10 -13.43 -17.29
C ILE A 19 -21.35 -12.64 -16.18
N PRO A 20 -21.59 -11.34 -15.94
CA PRO A 20 -20.85 -10.61 -14.91
C PRO A 20 -21.15 -11.07 -13.48
N VAL A 21 -22.29 -11.72 -13.24
CA VAL A 21 -22.67 -12.25 -11.91
C VAL A 21 -21.84 -13.48 -11.51
N VAL A 22 -21.39 -14.29 -12.48
CA VAL A 22 -20.57 -15.47 -12.21
C VAL A 22 -19.07 -15.15 -12.17
N ALA A 23 -18.64 -14.08 -12.84
CA ALA A 23 -17.22 -13.73 -12.97
C ALA A 23 -16.61 -13.00 -11.75
N GLY A 24 -17.40 -12.65 -10.73
CA GLY A 24 -16.93 -11.89 -9.56
C GLY A 24 -16.88 -12.67 -8.24
N ALA A 25 -17.00 -14.00 -8.26
CA ALA A 25 -17.27 -14.78 -7.04
C ALA A 25 -16.04 -15.30 -6.26
N ASP A 26 -14.82 -15.25 -6.80
CA ASP A 26 -13.65 -15.81 -6.11
C ASP A 26 -12.29 -15.21 -6.53
N GLU A 27 -12.12 -13.88 -6.48
CA GLU A 27 -10.74 -13.36 -6.47
C GLU A 27 -10.10 -13.66 -5.11
N PRO A 28 -8.91 -14.28 -5.05
CA PRO A 28 -8.24 -14.54 -3.79
C PRO A 28 -7.85 -13.21 -3.12
N GLU A 29 -8.35 -13.00 -1.90
CA GLU A 29 -8.04 -11.85 -1.04
C GLU A 29 -6.52 -11.58 -1.03
N ASN A 30 -6.09 -10.49 -1.69
CA ASN A 30 -4.68 -10.13 -1.85
C ASN A 30 -4.39 -8.83 -1.11
N TYR A 31 -4.33 -8.96 0.21
CA TYR A 31 -4.09 -7.87 1.15
C TYR A 31 -2.86 -7.00 0.81
N SER A 32 -1.84 -7.57 0.16
CA SER A 32 -0.66 -6.82 -0.26
C SER A 32 -0.97 -5.81 -1.37
N ARG A 33 -1.78 -6.21 -2.36
CA ARG A 33 -2.19 -5.33 -3.46
C ARG A 33 -3.18 -4.26 -2.98
N ASP A 34 -4.06 -4.62 -2.06
CA ASP A 34 -5.03 -3.69 -1.49
C ASP A 34 -4.35 -2.63 -0.61
N ALA A 35 -3.28 -3.00 0.12
CA ALA A 35 -2.46 -2.07 0.87
C ALA A 35 -1.71 -1.05 -0.02
N GLU A 36 -1.33 -1.44 -1.25
CA GLU A 36 -0.72 -0.54 -2.24
C GLU A 36 -1.70 0.50 -2.78
N TYR A 37 -2.99 0.14 -2.87
CA TYR A 37 -4.07 1.02 -3.35
C TYR A 37 -4.80 1.76 -2.23
N ALA A 38 -4.42 1.56 -0.97
CA ALA A 38 -5.00 2.28 0.14
C ALA A 38 -4.58 3.76 0.06
N GLU A 39 -5.51 4.62 -0.36
CA GLU A 39 -5.35 6.07 -0.48
C GLU A 39 -4.82 6.72 0.83
N ASP A 40 -5.09 6.10 1.98
CA ASP A 40 -4.70 6.55 3.33
C ASP A 40 -3.63 5.65 4.00
N ALA A 41 -2.82 4.93 3.22
CA ALA A 41 -1.76 4.09 3.80
C ALA A 41 -0.75 4.95 4.61
N PRO A 42 -0.37 4.52 5.83
CA PRO A 42 0.63 5.25 6.61
C PRO A 42 1.95 5.29 5.85
N PRO A 43 2.55 6.47 5.62
CA PRO A 43 3.80 6.57 4.89
C PRO A 43 4.94 5.84 5.59
N MET A 44 5.80 5.22 4.79
CA MET A 44 7.04 4.60 5.26
C MET A 44 8.00 5.65 5.81
N ILE A 45 8.72 5.33 6.89
CA ILE A 45 9.71 6.23 7.48
C ILE A 45 10.98 6.22 6.61
N PRO A 46 11.36 7.34 5.96
CA PRO A 46 12.43 7.35 4.96
C PRO A 46 13.84 7.55 5.56
N HIS A 47 13.95 7.51 6.89
CA HIS A 47 15.20 7.73 7.63
C HIS A 47 15.38 6.69 8.73
N ARG A 48 16.58 6.69 9.34
CA ARG A 48 16.86 5.81 10.46
C ARG A 48 16.05 6.24 11.69
N ILE A 49 15.51 5.26 12.41
CA ILE A 49 14.99 5.41 13.77
C ILE A 49 15.81 4.49 14.67
N GLU A 50 15.98 4.88 15.93
CA GLU A 50 16.62 4.05 16.96
C GLU A 50 15.58 3.12 17.60
N ASP A 51 16.00 1.96 18.12
CA ASP A 51 15.10 0.99 18.75
C ASP A 51 14.44 1.56 20.03
N THR A 52 15.04 2.58 20.63
CA THR A 52 14.55 3.32 21.80
C THR A 52 13.62 4.49 21.43
N SER A 53 13.39 4.73 20.14
CA SER A 53 12.56 5.85 19.68
C SER A 53 11.12 5.67 20.16
N ASN A 54 10.59 6.69 20.83
CA ASN A 54 9.18 6.76 21.23
C ASN A 54 8.47 7.90 20.51
N GLY A 55 7.16 8.04 20.72
CA GLY A 55 6.36 9.08 20.06
C GLY A 55 6.87 10.50 20.26
N GLU A 56 7.36 10.84 21.47
CA GLU A 56 7.89 12.18 21.73
C GLU A 56 9.18 12.46 20.94
N TYR A 57 10.03 11.44 20.74
CA TYR A 57 11.19 11.56 19.87
C TYR A 57 10.79 11.86 18.42
N CYS A 58 9.78 11.16 17.89
CA CYS A 58 9.24 11.43 16.55
C CYS A 58 8.67 12.86 16.45
N LEU A 59 7.92 13.29 17.47
CA LEU A 59 7.30 14.60 17.52
C LEU A 59 8.30 15.74 17.67
N GLY A 60 9.54 15.47 18.08
CA GLY A 60 10.62 16.45 18.06
C GLY A 60 10.77 17.16 16.71
N CYS A 61 10.52 16.45 15.60
CA CYS A 61 10.50 17.05 14.27
C CYS A 61 9.07 17.17 13.69
N HIS A 62 8.24 16.14 13.87
CA HIS A 62 6.93 16.06 13.20
C HIS A 62 5.82 16.90 13.86
N ARG A 63 6.04 17.48 15.04
CA ARG A 63 5.03 18.35 15.69
C ARG A 63 4.92 19.72 15.02
N THR A 64 6.04 20.29 14.59
CA THR A 64 6.13 21.63 13.99
C THR A 64 6.70 21.64 12.58
N GLY A 65 7.08 20.48 12.06
CA GLY A 65 7.67 20.33 10.73
C GLY A 65 9.13 20.78 10.67
N LEU A 66 9.87 20.54 11.75
CA LEU A 66 11.30 20.84 11.82
C LEU A 66 12.05 20.09 10.71
N HIS A 67 13.04 20.75 10.10
CA HIS A 67 13.80 20.19 8.97
C HIS A 67 12.95 19.76 7.76
N GLY A 68 11.76 20.34 7.58
CA GLY A 68 10.85 19.99 6.49
C GLY A 68 10.15 18.65 6.71
N ALA A 69 10.14 18.12 7.94
CA ALA A 69 9.32 16.97 8.28
C ALA A 69 7.83 17.28 8.05
N PRO A 70 7.03 16.33 7.53
CA PRO A 70 5.59 16.52 7.44
C PRO A 70 4.99 16.62 8.84
N LEU A 71 4.01 17.51 9.01
CA LEU A 71 3.27 17.64 10.25
C LEU A 71 2.46 16.37 10.51
N SER A 72 2.56 15.81 11.71
CA SER A 72 1.70 14.69 12.10
C SER A 72 0.26 15.19 12.29
N PRO A 73 -0.73 14.69 11.54
CA PRO A 73 -2.13 15.04 11.76
C PRO A 73 -2.69 14.42 13.05
N HIS A 74 -1.91 13.59 13.74
CA HIS A 74 -2.32 12.85 14.93
C HIS A 74 -1.21 12.80 15.98
N ALA A 75 -0.77 13.98 16.43
CA ALA A 75 0.32 14.12 17.40
C ALA A 75 0.05 13.51 18.78
N VAL A 76 -1.20 13.12 19.08
CA VAL A 76 -1.56 12.41 20.33
C VAL A 76 -1.30 10.90 20.25
N ARG A 77 -1.09 10.34 19.04
CA ARG A 77 -0.80 8.91 18.84
C ARG A 77 0.70 8.68 18.92
N LEU A 78 1.18 8.31 20.10
CA LEU A 78 2.62 8.18 20.38
C LEU A 78 3.25 6.85 19.92
N SER A 79 2.45 5.86 19.52
CA SER A 79 2.96 4.59 18.98
C SER A 79 3.11 4.67 17.45
N CYS A 80 4.03 5.51 16.98
CA CYS A 80 4.21 5.81 15.56
C CYS A 80 4.52 4.56 14.73
N THR A 81 5.39 3.69 15.23
CA THR A 81 5.84 2.46 14.56
C THR A 81 4.79 1.35 14.53
N GLY A 82 3.68 1.52 15.26
CA GLY A 82 2.53 0.61 15.15
C GLY A 82 1.85 0.67 13.78
N CYS A 83 1.98 1.79 13.07
CA CYS A 83 1.45 1.96 11.71
C CYS A 83 2.53 2.31 10.69
N HIS A 84 3.53 3.12 11.06
CA HIS A 84 4.59 3.55 10.16
C HIS A 84 5.80 2.61 10.23
N ALA A 85 6.01 1.82 9.18
CA ALA A 85 7.17 0.95 9.08
C ALA A 85 8.41 1.69 8.57
N GLN A 86 9.59 1.24 9.00
CA GLN A 86 10.86 1.78 8.54
C GLN A 86 11.16 1.31 7.11
N GLY A 87 11.41 2.25 6.21
CA GLY A 87 11.75 1.94 4.81
C GLY A 87 13.23 1.61 4.60
N GLU A 88 13.54 1.12 3.40
CA GLU A 88 14.93 0.88 2.99
C GLU A 88 15.70 2.20 2.84
N ILE A 89 16.55 2.49 3.82
CA ILE A 89 17.41 3.68 3.81
C ILE A 89 18.44 3.55 2.67
N ARG A 90 18.62 4.60 1.87
CA ARG A 90 19.52 4.60 0.68
C ARG A 90 20.98 4.25 1.02
N GLU A 91 21.43 4.51 2.24
CA GLU A 91 22.76 4.08 2.73
C GLU A 91 22.90 2.56 2.81
N MET A 92 21.87 1.85 3.26
CA MET A 92 21.87 0.38 3.26
C MET A 92 21.97 -0.18 1.83
N LYS A 93 21.34 0.49 0.85
CA LYS A 93 21.50 0.15 -0.57
C LYS A 93 22.93 0.35 -1.06
N ARG A 94 23.61 1.41 -0.62
CA ARG A 94 25.00 1.70 -0.99
C ARG A 94 25.97 0.67 -0.38
N GLU A 95 25.80 0.34 0.90
CA GLU A 95 26.61 -0.68 1.59
C GLU A 95 26.45 -2.08 0.96
N LYS A 96 25.22 -2.48 0.63
CA LYS A 96 24.96 -3.75 -0.06
C LYS A 96 25.70 -3.81 -1.39
N LYS A 97 25.66 -2.72 -2.17
CA LYS A 97 26.33 -2.60 -3.47
C LYS A 97 27.86 -2.69 -3.35
N GLU A 98 28.44 -2.15 -2.27
CA GLU A 98 29.87 -2.27 -1.99
C GLU A 98 30.29 -3.66 -1.55
N LYS A 99 29.51 -4.33 -0.71
CA LYS A 99 29.77 -5.71 -0.26
C LYS A 99 29.72 -6.70 -1.43
N GLU A 100 28.75 -6.54 -2.34
CA GLU A 100 28.64 -7.36 -3.56
C GLU A 100 29.84 -7.15 -4.51
N LYS A 101 30.34 -5.91 -4.64
CA LYS A 101 31.56 -5.63 -5.43
C LYS A 101 32.80 -6.28 -4.83
N LYS A 102 32.95 -6.30 -3.50
CA LYS A 102 34.08 -6.95 -2.82
C LYS A 102 34.04 -8.47 -2.91
N LYS A 103 32.86 -9.08 -2.99
CA LYS A 103 32.69 -10.54 -3.09
C LYS A 103 32.93 -11.09 -4.50
N LYS A 104 32.92 -10.22 -5.51
CA LYS A 104 33.20 -10.53 -6.93
C LYS A 104 34.68 -10.31 -7.33
N LYS A 105 35.52 -9.87 -6.39
CA LYS A 105 36.95 -9.67 -6.58
C LYS A 105 37.71 -10.70 -5.74
#